data_AF-A0A2E2EHU5-F1
#
_entry.id   AF-A0A2E2EHU5-F1
#
_cell.length_a   1.000
_cell.length_b   1.000
_cell.length_c   1.000
_cell.angle_alpha   90.00
_cell.angle_beta   90.00
_cell.angle_gamma   90.00
#
_symmetry.space_group_name_H-M   'P 1'
#
loop_
_entity.id
_entity.type
_entity.pdbx_description
1 polymer ?
#
loop_
_entity_poly.entity_id
_entity_poly.type
_entity_poly.pdbx_seq_one_letter_code
_entity_poly.pdbx_strand_id
1 'polypeptide(L)'
;MTIDWKKPQVIKKTSNIYHFSKNPLFRRKEFIHIYLPWDDRAENELMYFLKDQLKRERKAFIPYMSLQQFPIVFTQQEREKLQEQLALGLGETYLIMSNLKSFHIFKVENILNAKEINTEMTLPCFSDYAYRDWIKVNDVFVWDVNHLDEEGIEESLNNFIEKEQIQNIFSPSSMEPSKGEEHVQATRWVDKKRSLTYEYFIRSKELKENIFCESWDYLSCEAQHELVCCELERHKAVFLKQHDKWKNLSLAFQLYKKALLKELNDIYVLPFVSVLAHFESMEEAWEILLKNKITPQTCELLKPLVEKEKEQIDCLEDYLKFMQGAKSFFYSIKNHFSKKFHKEEFLILESFLAKQESLVDSFHCKKIKNTIELIMHLDLWVKNNDKQIYQLSAGEINRVSSRLSHLLTKMICTYPQENIFYLLLEEKTGKRIAAISFEDEVMALDMLSFSKVS
;
A
#
# COMPACT_ATOMS: atom_id res chain seq x y z
N MET A 1 3.91 1.89 -27.60
CA MET A 1 3.69 0.54 -28.18
C MET A 1 2.28 0.15 -27.81
N THR A 2 1.43 -0.24 -28.75
CA THR A 2 0.10 -0.76 -28.42
C THR A 2 0.23 -2.18 -27.88
N ILE A 3 -0.08 -2.36 -26.61
CA ILE A 3 -0.03 -3.65 -25.92
C ILE A 3 -1.26 -4.47 -26.33
N ASP A 4 -1.04 -5.70 -26.80
CA ASP A 4 -2.14 -6.63 -27.12
C ASP A 4 -2.58 -7.36 -25.84
N TRP A 5 -3.58 -6.82 -25.16
CA TRP A 5 -4.13 -7.38 -23.92
C TRP A 5 -4.86 -8.72 -24.10
N LYS A 6 -4.96 -9.25 -25.32
CA LYS A 6 -5.51 -10.59 -25.55
C LYS A 6 -4.44 -11.69 -25.50
N LYS A 7 -3.16 -11.32 -25.32
CA LYS A 7 -2.04 -12.27 -25.27
C LYS A 7 -1.27 -12.17 -23.96
N PRO A 8 -0.82 -13.32 -23.41
CA PRO A 8 0.11 -13.29 -22.29
C PRO A 8 1.46 -12.73 -22.75
N GLN A 9 2.13 -12.03 -21.86
CA GLN A 9 3.42 -11.39 -22.14
C GLN A 9 4.14 -11.01 -20.86
N VAL A 10 5.48 -10.90 -20.95
CA VAL A 10 6.28 -10.30 -19.89
C VAL A 10 6.37 -8.80 -20.14
N ILE A 11 5.95 -8.03 -19.13
CA ILE A 11 5.92 -6.56 -19.18
C ILE A 11 7.05 -6.00 -18.34
N LYS A 12 7.53 -4.81 -18.70
CA LYS A 12 8.51 -4.06 -17.92
C LYS A 12 7.85 -2.85 -17.29
N LYS A 13 8.16 -2.60 -16.03
CA LYS A 13 7.67 -1.43 -15.30
C LYS A 13 8.83 -0.80 -14.54
N THR A 14 8.98 0.50 -14.69
CA THR A 14 9.94 1.29 -13.89
C THR A 14 9.37 1.53 -12.50
N SER A 15 10.17 1.24 -11.48
CA SER A 15 9.79 1.46 -10.09
C SER A 15 10.66 2.53 -9.44
N ASN A 16 9.99 3.47 -8.77
CA ASN A 16 10.55 4.56 -7.98
C ASN A 16 10.02 4.54 -6.54
N ILE A 17 9.49 3.39 -6.09
CA ILE A 17 8.88 3.16 -4.75
C ILE A 17 9.74 3.74 -3.63
N TYR A 18 11.05 3.64 -3.78
CA TYR A 18 12.01 4.21 -2.89
C TYR A 18 12.47 5.57 -3.43
N HIS A 19 11.62 6.59 -3.27
CA HIS A 19 11.93 7.98 -3.63
C HIS A 19 13.11 8.52 -2.78
N PHE A 20 14.33 8.04 -3.02
CA PHE A 20 15.50 8.50 -2.29
C PHE A 20 16.15 9.73 -2.91
N SER A 21 15.82 10.08 -4.15
CA SER A 21 16.13 11.42 -4.67
C SER A 21 15.41 11.77 -5.97
N LYS A 22 15.26 13.08 -6.23
CA LYS A 22 15.10 13.65 -7.59
C LYS A 22 16.44 13.66 -8.35
N ASN A 23 17.46 12.93 -7.88
CA ASN A 23 18.81 12.98 -8.41
C ASN A 23 18.95 11.92 -9.53
N PRO A 24 19.38 12.32 -10.75
CA PRO A 24 19.48 11.44 -11.93
C PRO A 24 20.51 10.30 -11.82
N LEU A 25 21.18 10.15 -10.67
CA LEU A 25 22.16 9.09 -10.40
C LEU A 25 21.52 7.77 -9.94
N PHE A 26 20.27 7.77 -9.47
CA PHE A 26 19.56 6.52 -9.22
C PHE A 26 19.15 5.91 -10.57
N ARG A 27 19.80 4.80 -10.94
CA ARG A 27 19.33 3.97 -12.05
C ARG A 27 17.88 3.59 -11.77
N ARG A 28 16.94 4.10 -12.58
CA ARG A 28 15.57 3.60 -12.61
C ARG A 28 15.64 2.09 -12.76
N LYS A 29 15.20 1.36 -11.74
CA LYS A 29 15.15 -0.11 -11.81
C LYS A 29 13.90 -0.47 -12.60
N GLU A 30 14.13 -1.11 -13.75
CA GLU A 30 13.07 -1.78 -14.48
C GLU A 30 12.87 -3.15 -13.85
N PHE A 31 11.67 -3.39 -13.33
CA PHE A 31 11.24 -4.72 -12.91
C PHE A 31 10.42 -5.35 -14.02
N ILE A 32 10.55 -6.65 -14.17
CA ILE A 32 9.71 -7.43 -15.07
C ILE A 32 8.55 -8.06 -14.29
N HIS A 33 7.38 -8.06 -14.92
CA HIS A 33 6.15 -8.66 -14.41
C HIS A 33 5.48 -9.49 -15.50
N ILE A 34 4.51 -10.30 -15.11
CA ILE A 34 3.82 -11.22 -16.01
C ILE A 34 2.40 -10.69 -16.23
N TYR A 35 1.96 -10.60 -17.48
CA TYR A 35 0.57 -10.36 -17.82
C TYR A 35 -0.05 -11.65 -18.38
N LEU A 36 -1.25 -11.99 -17.90
CA LEU A 36 -2.00 -13.18 -18.31
C LEU A 36 -3.48 -12.83 -18.49
N PRO A 37 -4.01 -12.84 -19.72
CA PRO A 37 -5.44 -12.65 -19.92
C PRO A 37 -6.22 -13.91 -19.52
N TRP A 38 -7.47 -13.75 -19.09
CA TRP A 38 -8.38 -14.86 -18.82
C TRP A 38 -9.79 -14.58 -19.36
N ASP A 39 -10.55 -15.66 -19.60
CA ASP A 39 -11.91 -15.58 -20.14
C ASP A 39 -12.90 -16.22 -19.16
N ASP A 40 -13.89 -15.43 -18.74
CA ASP A 40 -15.03 -15.86 -17.92
C ASP A 40 -15.74 -17.08 -18.55
N ARG A 41 -15.80 -17.13 -19.88
CA ARG A 41 -16.48 -18.22 -20.62
C ARG A 41 -15.79 -19.56 -20.45
N ALA A 42 -14.48 -19.57 -20.21
CA ALA A 42 -13.71 -20.79 -20.00
C ALA A 42 -13.86 -21.29 -18.55
N GLU A 43 -13.89 -20.37 -17.57
CA GLU A 43 -14.13 -20.68 -16.16
C GLU A 43 -14.73 -19.45 -15.44
N ASN A 44 -16.06 -19.44 -15.27
CA ASN A 44 -16.82 -18.26 -14.80
C ASN A 44 -16.45 -17.84 -13.35
N GLU A 45 -15.84 -18.74 -12.58
CA GLU A 45 -15.49 -18.51 -11.17
C GLU A 45 -13.98 -18.60 -10.90
N LEU A 46 -13.14 -18.52 -11.92
CA LEU A 46 -11.68 -18.73 -11.77
C LEU A 46 -11.07 -17.85 -10.67
N MET A 47 -11.37 -16.54 -10.68
CA MET A 47 -10.86 -15.62 -9.67
C MET A 47 -11.40 -15.91 -8.26
N TYR A 48 -12.61 -16.47 -8.15
CA TYR A 48 -13.18 -16.87 -6.87
C TYR A 48 -12.45 -18.10 -6.32
N PHE A 49 -12.24 -19.13 -7.14
CA PHE A 49 -11.49 -20.32 -6.75
C PHE A 49 -10.04 -20.01 -6.37
N LEU A 50 -9.36 -19.15 -7.12
CA LEU A 50 -8.00 -18.72 -6.79
C LEU A 50 -7.93 -17.98 -5.45
N LYS A 51 -8.88 -17.06 -5.18
CA LYS A 51 -8.96 -16.35 -3.90
C LYS A 51 -9.25 -17.29 -2.74
N ASP A 52 -10.17 -18.24 -2.91
CA ASP A 52 -10.50 -19.23 -1.89
C ASP A 52 -9.31 -20.17 -1.61
N GLN A 53 -8.61 -20.62 -2.66
CA GLN A 53 -7.39 -21.40 -2.51
C GLN A 53 -6.30 -20.62 -1.77
N LEU A 54 -6.03 -19.37 -2.16
CA LEU A 54 -5.06 -18.50 -1.47
C LEU A 54 -5.40 -18.27 0.01
N LYS A 55 -6.69 -18.26 0.34
CA LYS A 55 -7.16 -18.14 1.72
C LYS A 55 -6.93 -19.43 2.52
N ARG A 56 -7.21 -20.60 1.93
CA ARG A 56 -7.10 -21.91 2.60
C ARG A 56 -5.65 -22.42 2.67
N GLU A 57 -4.95 -22.40 1.54
CA GLU A 57 -3.64 -23.06 1.37
C GLU A 57 -2.46 -22.09 1.46
N ARG A 58 -2.75 -20.79 1.52
CA ARG A 58 -1.79 -19.68 1.52
C ARG A 58 -0.92 -19.50 0.27
N LYS A 59 -1.16 -20.32 -0.74
CA LYS A 59 -0.51 -20.27 -2.06
C LYS A 59 -1.47 -20.79 -3.11
N ALA A 60 -1.26 -20.39 -4.36
CA ALA A 60 -1.93 -20.96 -5.52
C ALA A 60 -0.95 -21.11 -6.67
N PHE A 61 -1.24 -22.04 -7.58
CA PHE A 61 -0.44 -22.31 -8.76
C PHE A 61 -1.24 -22.00 -10.02
N ILE A 62 -0.73 -21.08 -10.83
CA ILE A 62 -1.39 -20.63 -12.05
C ILE A 62 -0.48 -20.98 -13.23
N PRO A 63 -0.93 -21.78 -14.22
CA PRO A 63 -0.12 -22.10 -15.37
C PRO A 63 0.08 -20.88 -16.28
N TYR A 64 1.23 -20.79 -16.94
CA TYR A 64 1.42 -19.79 -18.00
C TYR A 64 0.75 -20.27 -19.29
N MET A 65 -0.26 -19.53 -19.75
CA MET A 65 -1.20 -20.02 -20.76
C MET A 65 -1.75 -18.90 -21.64
N SER A 66 -2.35 -19.29 -22.76
CA SER A 66 -3.11 -18.37 -23.64
C SER A 66 -4.50 -18.06 -23.06
N LEU A 67 -5.20 -17.09 -23.65
CA LEU A 67 -6.59 -16.78 -23.33
C LEU A 67 -7.51 -18.01 -23.43
N GLN A 68 -7.25 -18.91 -24.38
CA GLN A 68 -8.00 -20.17 -24.58
C GLN A 68 -7.45 -21.33 -23.71
N GLN A 69 -6.65 -21.02 -22.69
CA GLN A 69 -6.01 -21.99 -21.78
C GLN A 69 -5.03 -22.97 -22.45
N PHE A 70 -4.61 -22.74 -23.70
CA PHE A 70 -3.53 -23.55 -24.28
C PHE A 70 -2.19 -23.25 -23.60
N PRO A 71 -1.34 -24.27 -23.36
CA PRO A 71 -0.02 -24.09 -22.77
C PRO A 71 0.87 -23.14 -23.56
N ILE A 72 1.47 -22.19 -22.85
CA ILE A 72 2.53 -21.31 -23.36
C ILE A 72 3.76 -21.49 -22.47
N VAL A 73 4.94 -21.21 -23.01
CA VAL A 73 6.20 -21.25 -22.26
C VAL A 73 6.84 -19.88 -22.25
N PHE A 74 7.51 -19.56 -21.15
CA PHE A 74 8.44 -18.43 -21.14
C PHE A 74 9.59 -18.73 -22.10
N THR A 75 10.09 -17.70 -22.76
CA THR A 75 11.40 -17.82 -23.40
C THR A 75 12.48 -18.03 -22.33
N GLN A 76 13.58 -18.68 -22.70
CA GLN A 76 14.67 -18.93 -21.75
C GLN A 76 15.18 -17.63 -21.11
N GLN A 77 15.29 -16.55 -21.90
CA GLN A 77 15.72 -15.24 -21.40
C GLN A 77 14.73 -14.60 -20.43
N GLU A 78 13.42 -14.70 -20.68
CA GLU A 78 12.40 -14.19 -19.75
C GLU A 78 12.46 -14.94 -18.42
N ARG A 79 12.60 -16.27 -18.50
CA ARG A 79 12.65 -17.13 -17.33
C ARG A 79 13.87 -16.85 -16.46
N GLU A 80 15.06 -16.77 -17.07
CA GLU A 80 16.30 -16.46 -16.35
C GLU A 80 16.20 -15.11 -15.62
N LYS A 81 15.68 -14.08 -16.28
CA LYS A 81 15.49 -12.76 -15.66
C LYS A 81 14.45 -12.78 -14.54
N LEU A 82 13.33 -13.49 -14.71
CA LEU A 82 12.29 -13.59 -13.68
C LEU A 82 12.83 -14.30 -12.44
N GLN A 83 13.57 -15.39 -12.64
CA GLN A 83 14.20 -16.14 -11.56
C GLN A 83 15.28 -15.33 -10.86
N GLU A 84 16.11 -14.58 -11.60
CA GLU A 84 17.10 -13.67 -11.02
C GLU A 84 16.43 -12.59 -10.16
N GLN A 85 15.38 -11.95 -10.67
CA GLN A 85 14.64 -10.92 -9.94
C GLN A 85 14.01 -11.47 -8.64
N LEU A 86 13.40 -12.66 -8.72
CA LEU A 86 12.79 -13.33 -7.57
C LEU A 86 13.83 -13.77 -6.54
N ALA A 87 14.98 -14.29 -6.99
CA ALA A 87 16.08 -14.71 -6.12
C ALA A 87 16.72 -13.53 -5.39
N LEU A 88 16.88 -12.40 -6.08
CA LEU A 88 17.40 -11.17 -5.48
C LEU A 88 16.44 -10.58 -4.43
N GLY A 89 15.13 -10.78 -4.59
CA GLY A 89 14.12 -10.26 -3.65
C GLY A 89 14.09 -8.74 -3.52
N LEU A 90 14.72 -8.01 -4.45
CA LEU A 90 14.94 -6.55 -4.39
C LEU A 90 13.71 -5.72 -4.81
N GLY A 91 12.55 -6.35 -5.01
CA GLY A 91 11.32 -5.68 -5.44
C GLY A 91 10.16 -6.66 -5.66
N GLU A 92 8.97 -6.11 -5.83
CA GLU A 92 7.77 -6.92 -6.03
C GLU A 92 7.71 -7.46 -7.46
N THR A 93 7.37 -8.73 -7.61
CA THR A 93 7.11 -9.34 -8.91
C THR A 93 5.63 -9.67 -8.99
N TYR A 94 4.96 -9.20 -10.04
CA TYR A 94 3.52 -9.38 -10.19
C TYR A 94 3.13 -10.34 -11.30
N LEU A 95 2.00 -11.01 -11.08
CA LEU A 95 1.19 -11.60 -12.12
C LEU A 95 -0.09 -10.78 -12.24
N ILE A 96 -0.27 -10.08 -13.36
CA ILE A 96 -1.44 -9.27 -13.67
C ILE A 96 -2.39 -10.11 -14.50
N MET A 97 -3.57 -10.40 -13.95
CA MET A 97 -4.62 -11.14 -14.64
C MET A 97 -5.81 -10.26 -14.95
N SER A 98 -6.24 -10.22 -16.22
CA SER A 98 -7.41 -9.43 -16.65
C SER A 98 -8.30 -10.17 -17.63
N ASN A 99 -9.60 -9.97 -17.50
CA ASN A 99 -10.64 -10.34 -18.47
C ASN A 99 -11.23 -9.10 -19.18
N LEU A 100 -10.55 -7.94 -19.09
CA LEU A 100 -11.00 -6.62 -19.55
C LEU A 100 -12.26 -6.07 -18.85
N LYS A 101 -12.85 -6.81 -17.91
CA LYS A 101 -13.87 -6.30 -16.98
C LYS A 101 -13.29 -6.01 -15.60
N SER A 102 -12.22 -6.69 -15.24
CA SER A 102 -11.50 -6.51 -13.99
C SER A 102 -10.05 -6.86 -14.22
N PHE A 103 -9.17 -6.35 -13.37
CA PHE A 103 -7.85 -6.95 -13.28
C PHE A 103 -7.33 -7.06 -11.85
N HIS A 104 -6.66 -8.19 -11.65
CA HIS A 104 -6.13 -8.65 -10.38
C HIS A 104 -4.63 -8.69 -10.49
N ILE A 105 -3.96 -8.21 -9.45
CA ILE A 105 -2.52 -8.27 -9.31
C ILE A 105 -2.25 -9.33 -8.27
N PHE A 106 -1.49 -10.35 -8.63
CA PHE A 106 -1.04 -11.40 -7.74
C PHE A 106 0.43 -11.20 -7.41
N LYS A 107 0.79 -11.46 -6.15
CA LYS A 107 2.19 -11.47 -5.74
C LYS A 107 2.84 -12.78 -6.13
N VAL A 108 3.86 -12.71 -6.99
CA VAL A 108 4.62 -13.87 -7.46
C VAL A 108 5.68 -14.22 -6.44
N GLU A 109 5.69 -15.49 -6.04
CA GLU A 109 6.67 -16.05 -5.14
C GLU A 109 7.75 -16.84 -5.89
N ASN A 110 7.36 -17.63 -6.90
CA ASN A 110 8.30 -18.42 -7.68
C ASN A 110 7.75 -18.80 -9.07
N ILE A 111 8.63 -19.15 -10.00
CA ILE A 111 8.32 -19.73 -11.31
C ILE A 111 8.82 -21.18 -11.34
N LEU A 112 7.90 -22.13 -11.49
CA LEU A 112 8.13 -23.57 -11.36
C LEU A 112 7.90 -24.30 -12.69
N ASN A 113 8.61 -25.41 -12.87
CA ASN A 113 8.32 -26.40 -13.90
C ASN A 113 7.19 -27.33 -13.47
N ALA A 114 6.55 -27.98 -14.45
CA ALA A 114 5.58 -29.05 -14.25
C ALA A 114 6.03 -30.16 -13.27
N LYS A 115 7.33 -30.48 -13.24
CA LYS A 115 7.91 -31.51 -12.36
C LYS A 115 7.98 -31.10 -10.89
N GLU A 116 7.90 -29.80 -10.61
CA GLU A 116 8.11 -29.21 -9.29
C GLU A 116 6.78 -28.95 -8.55
N ILE A 117 5.65 -29.34 -9.15
CA ILE A 117 4.31 -28.99 -8.69
C ILE A 117 3.61 -30.22 -8.15
N ASN A 118 2.96 -30.04 -7.01
CA ASN A 118 1.98 -31.00 -6.55
C ASN A 118 0.66 -30.77 -7.28
N THR A 119 0.32 -31.65 -8.22
CA THR A 119 -0.91 -31.59 -9.03
C THR A 119 -2.19 -31.58 -8.18
N GLU A 120 -2.15 -32.12 -6.97
CA GLU A 120 -3.30 -32.10 -6.04
C GLU A 120 -3.62 -30.68 -5.52
N MET A 121 -2.66 -29.75 -5.60
CA MET A 121 -2.83 -28.34 -5.23
C MET A 121 -3.14 -27.44 -6.43
N THR A 122 -3.47 -28.01 -7.58
CA THR A 122 -3.87 -27.22 -8.76
C THR A 122 -5.39 -27.18 -8.88
N LEU A 123 -5.93 -26.07 -9.39
CA LEU A 123 -7.36 -26.00 -9.64
C LEU A 123 -7.76 -27.01 -10.72
N PRO A 124 -8.93 -27.69 -10.60
CA PRO A 124 -9.38 -28.68 -11.57
C PRO A 124 -9.43 -28.16 -13.01
N CYS A 125 -9.78 -26.89 -13.21
CA CYS A 125 -9.81 -26.22 -14.52
C CYS A 125 -8.43 -26.16 -15.21
N PHE A 126 -7.34 -26.42 -14.49
CA PHE A 126 -5.98 -26.47 -15.06
C PHE A 126 -5.47 -27.91 -15.26
N SER A 127 -6.32 -28.92 -15.08
CA SER A 127 -5.90 -30.33 -15.23
C SER A 127 -5.96 -30.85 -16.67
N ASP A 128 -6.61 -30.11 -17.58
CA ASP A 128 -6.89 -30.57 -18.95
C ASP A 128 -5.68 -30.54 -19.90
N TYR A 129 -4.62 -29.81 -19.55
CA TYR A 129 -3.44 -29.64 -20.41
C TYR A 129 -2.13 -29.88 -19.67
N ALA A 130 -1.13 -30.36 -20.41
CA ALA A 130 0.24 -30.53 -19.91
C ALA A 130 1.01 -29.19 -19.93
N TYR A 131 0.71 -28.32 -18.97
CA TYR A 131 1.41 -27.05 -18.79
C TYR A 131 2.84 -27.26 -18.31
N ARG A 132 3.80 -26.56 -18.93
CA ARG A 132 5.23 -26.67 -18.59
C ARG A 132 5.65 -25.69 -17.50
N ASP A 133 5.26 -24.42 -17.65
CA ASP A 133 5.64 -23.34 -16.73
C ASP A 133 4.44 -22.93 -15.88
N TRP A 134 4.70 -22.73 -14.59
CA TRP A 134 3.70 -22.37 -13.60
C TRP A 134 4.20 -21.28 -12.67
N ILE A 135 3.26 -20.48 -12.20
CA ILE A 135 3.50 -19.30 -11.38
C ILE A 135 2.94 -19.59 -10.00
N LYS A 136 3.82 -19.68 -8.99
CA LYS A 136 3.45 -19.78 -7.57
C LYS A 136 3.14 -18.37 -7.09
N VAL A 137 1.92 -18.15 -6.61
CA VAL A 137 1.45 -16.88 -6.05
C VAL A 137 0.98 -17.05 -4.60
N ASN A 138 1.10 -16.01 -3.78
CA ASN A 138 0.80 -16.10 -2.34
C ASN A 138 -0.18 -15.05 -1.80
N ASP A 139 -0.49 -14.01 -2.59
CA ASP A 139 -1.48 -12.98 -2.24
C ASP A 139 -2.08 -12.35 -3.52
N VAL A 140 -3.21 -11.66 -3.36
CA VAL A 140 -3.94 -11.03 -4.46
C VAL A 140 -4.54 -9.67 -4.07
N PHE A 141 -4.27 -8.67 -4.90
CA PHE A 141 -4.83 -7.33 -4.84
C PHE A 141 -5.74 -7.09 -6.04
N VAL A 142 -6.99 -6.71 -5.82
CA VAL A 142 -7.90 -6.36 -6.92
C VAL A 142 -7.68 -4.89 -7.27
N TRP A 143 -7.11 -4.60 -8.44
CA TRP A 143 -6.72 -3.23 -8.76
C TRP A 143 -7.91 -2.39 -9.20
N ASP A 144 -8.63 -2.87 -10.21
CA ASP A 144 -9.79 -2.18 -10.78
C ASP A 144 -10.84 -3.18 -11.24
N VAL A 145 -12.11 -2.75 -11.18
CA VAL A 145 -13.29 -3.50 -11.61
C VAL A 145 -14.22 -2.55 -12.31
N ASN A 146 -14.61 -2.94 -13.51
CA ASN A 146 -15.61 -2.27 -14.30
C ASN A 146 -17.00 -2.62 -13.78
N HIS A 147 -17.60 -1.70 -13.05
CA HIS A 147 -18.98 -1.85 -12.59
C HIS A 147 -20.02 -1.32 -13.59
N LEU A 148 -19.58 -0.66 -14.68
CA LEU A 148 -20.45 0.06 -15.63
C LEU A 148 -20.35 -0.45 -17.08
N ASP A 149 -19.63 -1.56 -17.32
CA ASP A 149 -19.36 -2.09 -18.67
C ASP A 149 -18.73 -1.07 -19.66
N GLU A 150 -18.00 -0.06 -19.15
CA GLU A 150 -17.30 0.95 -19.96
C GLU A 150 -15.90 0.46 -20.40
N GLU A 151 -15.37 0.93 -21.53
CA GLU A 151 -14.04 0.51 -22.07
C GLU A 151 -12.82 0.91 -21.19
N GLY A 152 -13.04 1.44 -19.98
CA GLY A 152 -12.01 2.05 -19.13
C GLY A 152 -10.93 1.11 -18.56
N ILE A 153 -11.13 -0.22 -18.55
CA ILE A 153 -10.12 -1.14 -17.98
C ILE A 153 -8.86 -1.22 -18.83
N GLU A 154 -8.96 -1.14 -20.16
CA GLU A 154 -7.78 -1.11 -21.02
C GLU A 154 -6.95 0.15 -20.78
N GLU A 155 -7.61 1.30 -20.58
CA GLU A 155 -6.95 2.54 -20.19
C GLU A 155 -6.30 2.43 -18.81
N SER A 156 -6.99 1.85 -17.83
CA SER A 156 -6.42 1.58 -16.50
C SER A 156 -5.20 0.65 -16.56
N LEU A 157 -5.21 -0.38 -17.43
CA LEU A 157 -4.07 -1.28 -17.65
C LEU A 157 -2.89 -0.56 -18.32
N ASN A 158 -3.16 0.24 -19.36
CA ASN A 158 -2.12 1.05 -20.03
C ASN A 158 -1.50 2.04 -19.04
N ASN A 159 -2.33 2.79 -18.31
CA ASN A 159 -1.89 3.69 -17.24
C ASN A 159 -1.10 2.95 -16.16
N PHE A 160 -1.52 1.75 -15.77
CA PHE A 160 -0.81 0.93 -14.80
C PHE A 160 0.59 0.54 -15.30
N ILE A 161 0.79 0.24 -16.59
CA ILE A 161 2.12 -0.10 -17.12
C ILE A 161 2.98 1.14 -17.35
N GLU A 162 2.42 2.18 -17.97
CA GLU A 162 3.16 3.36 -18.41
C GLU A 162 3.60 4.26 -17.25
N LYS A 163 2.79 4.36 -16.18
CA LYS A 163 3.14 5.17 -15.02
C LYS A 163 4.22 4.49 -14.19
N GLU A 164 5.17 5.27 -13.70
CA GLU A 164 6.18 4.79 -12.75
C GLU A 164 5.48 4.25 -11.49
N GLN A 165 5.99 3.13 -10.96
CA GLN A 165 5.50 2.65 -9.68
C GLN A 165 6.00 3.55 -8.55
N ILE A 166 5.08 4.13 -7.81
CA ILE A 166 5.38 5.08 -6.71
C ILE A 166 5.17 4.50 -5.32
N GLN A 167 4.59 3.31 -5.21
CA GLN A 167 4.31 2.64 -3.93
C GLN A 167 4.35 1.12 -4.06
N ASN A 168 4.62 0.41 -2.97
CA ASN A 168 4.44 -1.04 -2.90
C ASN A 168 2.94 -1.38 -2.86
N ILE A 169 2.56 -2.47 -3.53
CA ILE A 169 1.20 -3.01 -3.51
C ILE A 169 1.07 -4.01 -2.36
N PHE A 170 2.06 -4.86 -2.14
CA PHE A 170 2.08 -5.86 -1.08
C PHE A 170 3.15 -5.51 -0.04
N SER A 171 2.98 -6.02 1.17
CA SER A 171 4.06 -6.01 2.16
C SER A 171 5.21 -6.88 1.64
N PRO A 172 6.48 -6.46 1.76
CA PRO A 172 7.61 -7.32 1.46
C PRO A 172 7.50 -8.59 2.31
N SER A 173 7.48 -9.75 1.65
CA SER A 173 7.39 -11.03 2.35
C SER A 173 8.72 -11.29 3.03
N SER A 174 8.69 -11.67 4.30
CA SER A 174 9.78 -12.46 4.88
C SER A 174 10.00 -13.69 3.99
N MET A 175 11.27 -13.97 3.65
CA MET A 175 11.64 -15.24 3.03
C MET A 175 11.15 -16.40 3.89
N GLU A 176 10.88 -17.55 3.26
CA GLU A 176 10.25 -18.73 3.86
C GLU A 176 10.78 -19.05 5.27
N PRO A 177 9.89 -19.48 6.19
CA PRO A 177 10.27 -19.80 7.55
C PRO A 177 11.24 -20.99 7.57
N SER A 178 12.41 -20.79 8.19
CA SER A 178 13.11 -21.88 8.85
C SER A 178 12.11 -22.56 9.81
N LYS A 179 12.00 -23.89 9.70
CA LYS A 179 11.09 -24.71 10.51
C LYS A 179 11.25 -24.36 12.00
N GLY A 180 10.22 -23.76 12.60
CA GLY A 180 10.11 -23.64 14.06
C GLY A 180 9.75 -22.26 14.62
N GLU A 181 9.74 -21.19 13.82
CA GLU A 181 9.48 -19.84 14.34
C GLU A 181 8.14 -19.29 13.84
N GLU A 182 7.20 -19.08 14.77
CA GLU A 182 5.97 -18.33 14.54
C GLU A 182 6.30 -16.82 14.42
N HIS A 183 6.87 -16.42 13.28
CA HIS A 183 6.93 -14.99 12.96
C HIS A 183 5.57 -14.48 12.48
N VAL A 184 5.26 -13.24 12.88
CA VAL A 184 4.07 -12.48 12.48
C VAL A 184 4.00 -12.44 10.96
N GLN A 185 3.11 -13.25 10.38
CA GLN A 185 2.89 -13.23 8.93
C GLN A 185 2.29 -11.90 8.52
N ALA A 186 2.85 -11.33 7.46
CA ALA A 186 2.35 -10.10 6.89
C ALA A 186 0.85 -10.19 6.57
N THR A 187 0.11 -9.10 6.85
CA THR A 187 -1.34 -9.10 6.67
C THR A 187 -1.70 -9.12 5.18
N ARG A 188 -1.99 -10.31 4.64
CA ARG A 188 -2.28 -10.51 3.21
C ARG A 188 -3.60 -9.87 2.80
N TRP A 189 -3.66 -9.33 1.58
CA TRP A 189 -4.86 -8.73 1.01
C TRP A 189 -6.02 -9.71 0.91
N VAL A 190 -5.74 -10.98 0.61
CA VAL A 190 -6.76 -12.04 0.59
C VAL A 190 -7.44 -12.21 1.95
N ASP A 191 -6.73 -11.98 3.05
CA ASP A 191 -7.24 -12.11 4.42
C ASP A 191 -8.03 -10.88 4.87
N LYS A 192 -7.73 -9.70 4.32
CA LYS A 192 -8.44 -8.44 4.58
C LYS A 192 -9.87 -8.40 4.03
N LYS A 193 -10.35 -9.48 3.38
CA LYS A 193 -11.69 -9.58 2.77
C LYS A 193 -12.03 -8.32 1.96
N ARG A 194 -11.09 -7.85 1.12
CA ARG A 194 -11.37 -6.79 0.15
C ARG A 194 -12.30 -7.33 -0.93
N SER A 195 -13.57 -7.49 -0.59
CA SER A 195 -14.64 -7.58 -1.58
C SER A 195 -14.80 -6.17 -2.12
N LEU A 196 -14.36 -5.95 -3.36
CA LEU A 196 -14.77 -4.76 -4.11
C LEU A 196 -16.28 -4.86 -4.35
N THR A 197 -17.04 -4.43 -3.34
CA THR A 197 -18.48 -4.21 -3.48
C THR A 197 -18.66 -2.90 -4.25
N TYR A 198 -19.84 -2.74 -4.85
CA TYR A 198 -20.21 -1.48 -5.48
C TYR A 198 -20.04 -0.28 -4.51
N GLU A 199 -20.40 -0.45 -3.23
CA GLU A 199 -20.18 0.58 -2.21
C GLU A 199 -18.69 0.89 -2.01
N TYR A 200 -17.82 -0.12 -1.93
CA TYR A 200 -16.37 0.09 -1.81
C TYR A 200 -15.84 0.91 -3.00
N PHE A 201 -16.26 0.54 -4.21
CA PHE A 201 -15.84 1.23 -5.43
C PHE A 201 -16.29 2.69 -5.43
N ILE A 202 -17.57 2.97 -5.12
CA ILE A 202 -18.08 4.35 -5.04
C ILE A 202 -17.27 5.15 -4.02
N ARG A 203 -17.04 4.62 -2.81
CA ARG A 203 -16.28 5.37 -1.79
C ARG A 203 -14.84 5.60 -2.18
N SER A 204 -14.20 4.63 -2.86
CA SER A 204 -12.87 4.82 -3.42
C SER A 204 -12.85 5.91 -4.48
N LYS A 205 -13.87 5.99 -5.33
CA LYS A 205 -14.03 7.02 -6.36
C LYS A 205 -14.28 8.39 -5.75
N GLU A 206 -15.19 8.51 -4.78
CA GLU A 206 -15.43 9.77 -4.06
C GLU A 206 -14.17 10.29 -3.37
N LEU A 207 -13.42 9.42 -2.69
CA LEU A 207 -12.15 9.80 -2.07
C LEU A 207 -11.13 10.24 -3.13
N LYS A 208 -11.02 9.50 -4.24
CA LYS A 208 -10.08 9.81 -5.32
C LYS A 208 -10.46 11.09 -6.06
N GLU A 209 -11.71 11.32 -6.39
CA GLU A 209 -12.13 12.40 -7.27
C GLU A 209 -12.44 13.69 -6.50
N ASN A 210 -13.01 13.57 -5.29
CA ASN A 210 -13.49 14.73 -4.55
C ASN A 210 -12.57 15.13 -3.40
N ILE A 211 -11.89 14.18 -2.74
CA ILE A 211 -11.09 14.49 -1.55
C ILE A 211 -9.61 14.61 -1.87
N PHE A 212 -8.99 13.62 -2.51
CA PHE A 212 -7.54 13.55 -2.68
C PHE A 212 -7.06 13.87 -4.10
N CYS A 213 -7.92 13.72 -5.11
CA CYS A 213 -7.60 14.04 -6.50
C CYS A 213 -6.33 13.31 -6.97
N GLU A 214 -5.41 14.04 -7.61
CA GLU A 214 -4.11 13.53 -8.05
C GLU A 214 -3.24 12.99 -6.89
N SER A 215 -3.50 13.41 -5.65
CA SER A 215 -2.73 12.96 -4.50
C SER A 215 -3.10 11.55 -4.02
N TRP A 216 -4.25 11.02 -4.45
CA TRP A 216 -4.73 9.68 -4.07
C TRP A 216 -3.71 8.59 -4.36
N ASP A 217 -3.13 8.61 -5.57
CA ASP A 217 -2.22 7.56 -6.04
C ASP A 217 -0.89 7.53 -5.26
N TYR A 218 -0.56 8.59 -4.49
CA TYR A 218 0.63 8.66 -3.64
C TYR A 218 0.41 8.11 -2.23
N LEU A 219 -0.83 7.96 -1.76
CA LEU A 219 -1.12 7.27 -0.51
C LEU A 219 -0.80 5.78 -0.64
N SER A 220 -0.28 5.17 0.42
CA SER A 220 -0.09 3.72 0.47
C SER A 220 -1.41 2.97 0.24
N CYS A 221 -1.37 1.85 -0.49
CA CYS A 221 -2.56 1.03 -0.77
C CYS A 221 -3.29 0.62 0.51
N GLU A 222 -2.54 0.37 1.60
CA GLU A 222 -3.12 0.09 2.91
C GLU A 222 -3.84 1.30 3.51
N ALA A 223 -3.25 2.50 3.47
CA ALA A 223 -3.93 3.70 3.94
C ALA A 223 -5.18 4.00 3.11
N GLN A 224 -5.11 3.86 1.78
CA GLN A 224 -6.26 3.99 0.89
C GLN A 224 -7.40 3.03 1.29
N HIS A 225 -7.07 1.76 1.53
CA HIS A 225 -8.05 0.77 1.95
C HIS A 225 -8.73 1.12 3.28
N GLU A 226 -7.94 1.49 4.29
CA GLU A 226 -8.46 1.86 5.61
C GLU A 226 -9.30 3.15 5.55
N LEU A 227 -8.95 4.11 4.67
CA LEU A 227 -9.76 5.30 4.41
C LEU A 227 -11.10 4.97 3.72
N VAL A 228 -11.10 4.07 2.73
CA VAL A 228 -12.34 3.59 2.10
C VAL A 228 -13.23 2.90 3.13
N CYS A 229 -12.66 2.02 3.96
CA CYS A 229 -13.40 1.36 5.05
C CYS A 229 -13.93 2.37 6.07
N CYS A 230 -13.16 3.41 6.40
CA CYS A 230 -13.61 4.50 7.26
C CYS A 230 -14.88 5.17 6.70
N GLU A 231 -14.87 5.51 5.40
CA GLU A 231 -16.00 6.12 4.73
C GLU A 231 -17.21 5.20 4.60
N LEU A 232 -16.99 3.90 4.39
CA LEU A 232 -18.07 2.90 4.41
C LEU A 232 -18.80 2.87 5.76
N GLU A 233 -18.05 2.82 6.86
CA GLU A 233 -18.63 2.81 8.21
C GLU A 233 -19.28 4.16 8.57
N ARG A 234 -18.68 5.28 8.16
CA ARG A 234 -19.27 6.62 8.31
C ARG A 234 -20.61 6.73 7.58
N HIS A 235 -20.68 6.23 6.35
CA HIS A 235 -21.91 6.24 5.56
C HIS A 235 -22.98 5.33 6.15
N LYS A 236 -22.64 4.10 6.58
CA LYS A 236 -23.57 3.20 7.29
C LYS A 236 -24.16 3.88 8.53
N ALA A 237 -23.34 4.61 9.29
CA ALA A 237 -23.77 5.30 10.50
C ALA A 237 -24.86 6.37 10.27
N VAL A 238 -25.01 6.90 9.05
CA VAL A 238 -26.05 7.88 8.71
C VAL A 238 -27.45 7.27 8.86
N PHE A 239 -27.60 5.99 8.52
CA PHE A 239 -28.90 5.29 8.54
C PHE A 239 -29.21 4.62 9.88
N LEU A 240 -28.24 4.59 10.80
CA LEU A 240 -28.36 3.94 12.09
C LEU A 240 -28.75 4.94 13.19
N LYS A 241 -29.22 4.42 14.32
CA LYS A 241 -29.61 5.22 15.50
C LYS A 241 -28.83 4.77 16.73
N GLN A 242 -28.68 5.69 17.69
CA GLN A 242 -28.17 5.44 19.04
C GLN A 242 -26.87 4.62 19.04
N HIS A 243 -26.85 3.46 19.73
CA HIS A 243 -25.66 2.64 19.93
C HIS A 243 -25.04 2.14 18.62
N ASP A 244 -25.86 1.75 17.64
CA ASP A 244 -25.34 1.25 16.37
C ASP A 244 -24.68 2.36 15.57
N LYS A 245 -25.25 3.57 15.60
CA LYS A 245 -24.62 4.77 15.00
C LYS A 245 -23.27 5.05 15.66
N TRP A 246 -23.23 5.07 16.99
CA TRP A 246 -21.99 5.29 17.73
C TRP A 246 -20.93 4.23 17.41
N LYS A 247 -21.31 2.95 17.39
CA LYS A 247 -20.41 1.82 17.09
C LYS A 247 -19.75 1.98 15.71
N ASN A 248 -20.53 2.31 14.68
CA ASN A 248 -20.00 2.51 13.33
C ASN A 248 -19.10 3.75 13.26
N LEU A 249 -19.44 4.85 13.94
CA LEU A 249 -18.59 6.06 13.98
C LEU A 249 -17.28 5.82 14.75
N SER A 250 -17.33 5.09 15.87
CA SER A 250 -16.13 4.70 16.64
C SER A 250 -15.23 3.81 15.78
N LEU A 251 -15.79 2.83 15.06
CA LEU A 251 -15.05 1.99 14.13
C LEU A 251 -14.44 2.81 12.98
N ALA A 252 -15.21 3.72 12.38
CA ALA A 252 -14.72 4.64 11.35
C ALA A 252 -13.50 5.42 11.84
N PHE A 253 -13.56 5.97 13.06
CA PHE A 253 -12.42 6.66 13.66
C PHE A 253 -11.19 5.76 13.88
N GLN A 254 -11.39 4.51 14.32
CA GLN A 254 -10.27 3.57 14.44
C GLN A 254 -9.63 3.22 13.09
N LEU A 255 -10.44 3.09 12.02
CA LEU A 255 -9.96 2.86 10.65
C LEU A 255 -9.17 4.07 10.12
N TYR A 256 -9.66 5.29 10.36
CA TYR A 256 -8.90 6.50 10.05
C TYR A 256 -7.53 6.53 10.76
N LYS A 257 -7.50 6.19 12.05
CA LYS A 257 -6.25 6.15 12.82
C LYS A 257 -5.28 5.10 12.28
N LYS A 258 -5.79 3.94 11.86
CA LYS A 258 -4.99 2.90 11.19
C LYS A 258 -4.41 3.42 9.88
N ALA A 259 -5.21 4.08 9.03
CA ALA A 259 -4.74 4.69 7.80
C ALA A 259 -3.59 5.69 8.06
N LEU A 260 -3.73 6.53 9.09
CA LEU A 260 -2.71 7.48 9.50
C LEU A 260 -1.42 6.77 9.94
N LEU A 261 -1.53 5.74 10.77
CA LEU A 261 -0.38 4.93 11.21
C LEU A 261 0.32 4.27 10.03
N LYS A 262 -0.42 3.73 9.05
CA LYS A 262 0.14 3.14 7.84
C LYS A 262 0.96 4.16 7.06
N GLU A 263 0.40 5.33 6.80
CA GLU A 263 1.09 6.36 6.02
C GLU A 263 2.29 6.96 6.75
N LEU A 264 2.21 7.10 8.07
CA LEU A 264 3.35 7.50 8.90
C LEU A 264 4.50 6.49 8.75
N ASN A 265 4.24 5.20 8.98
CA ASN A 265 5.27 4.16 8.85
C ASN A 265 5.88 4.12 7.45
N ASP A 266 5.06 4.25 6.40
CA ASP A 266 5.52 4.28 5.00
C ASP A 266 6.47 5.46 4.70
N ILE A 267 6.29 6.60 5.36
CA ILE A 267 7.10 7.79 5.12
C ILE A 267 8.39 7.80 5.93
N TYR A 268 8.36 7.49 7.23
CA TYR A 268 9.52 7.71 8.12
C TYR A 268 10.22 6.45 8.62
N VAL A 269 9.59 5.28 8.57
CA VAL A 269 10.12 4.06 9.21
C VAL A 269 10.53 3.02 8.17
N LEU A 270 9.59 2.60 7.33
CA LEU A 270 9.81 1.54 6.33
C LEU A 270 10.93 1.87 5.33
N PRO A 271 11.13 3.13 4.87
CA PRO A 271 12.24 3.43 3.98
C PRO A 271 13.60 3.16 4.63
N PHE A 272 13.73 3.41 5.94
CA PHE A 272 14.95 3.11 6.69
C PHE A 272 15.17 1.59 6.82
N VAL A 273 14.15 0.84 7.22
CA VAL A 273 14.21 -0.63 7.32
C VAL A 273 14.60 -1.25 5.98
N SER A 274 14.02 -0.75 4.89
CA SER A 274 14.35 -1.19 3.54
C SER A 274 15.80 -0.89 3.20
N VAL A 275 16.30 0.32 3.44
CA VAL A 275 17.71 0.67 3.16
C VAL A 275 18.68 -0.20 3.96
N LEU A 276 18.37 -0.46 5.24
CA LEU A 276 19.19 -1.33 6.08
C LEU A 276 19.29 -2.75 5.50
N ALA A 277 18.20 -3.30 4.98
CA ALA A 277 18.21 -4.63 4.34
C ALA A 277 18.93 -4.67 2.99
N HIS A 278 19.13 -3.53 2.32
CA HIS A 278 19.71 -3.46 0.96
C HIS A 278 21.20 -3.10 0.93
N PHE A 279 21.73 -2.51 2.01
CA PHE A 279 23.10 -2.01 2.06
C PHE A 279 23.83 -2.56 3.29
N GLU A 280 24.78 -3.48 3.09
CA GLU A 280 25.62 -4.05 4.16
C GLU A 280 26.27 -2.97 5.03
N SER A 281 26.67 -1.86 4.40
CA SER A 281 27.30 -0.74 5.10
C SER A 281 26.36 0.00 6.07
N MET A 282 25.04 -0.03 5.82
CA MET A 282 24.02 0.47 6.74
C MET A 282 23.78 -0.48 7.90
N GLU A 283 23.81 -1.79 7.66
CA GLU A 283 23.73 -2.81 8.71
C GLU A 283 24.92 -2.69 9.68
N GLU A 284 26.14 -2.53 9.17
CA GLU A 284 27.33 -2.27 10.01
C GLU A 284 27.15 -1.01 10.88
N ALA A 285 26.63 0.08 10.29
CA ALA A 285 26.40 1.32 11.02
C ALA A 285 25.32 1.18 12.11
N TRP A 286 24.26 0.42 11.82
CA TRP A 286 23.20 0.09 12.76
C TRP A 286 23.73 -0.72 13.97
N GLU A 287 24.52 -1.76 13.72
CA GLU A 287 25.12 -2.60 14.78
C GLU A 287 26.05 -1.80 15.71
N ILE A 288 26.81 -0.86 15.16
CA ILE A 288 27.67 0.03 15.97
C ILE A 288 26.82 0.90 16.90
N LEU A 289 25.70 1.44 16.43
CA LEU A 289 24.80 2.26 17.23
C LEU A 289 24.14 1.46 18.36
N LEU A 290 23.68 0.24 18.04
CA LEU A 290 23.13 -0.68 19.04
C LEU A 290 24.15 -0.99 20.14
N LYS A 291 25.37 -1.35 19.76
CA LYS A 291 26.46 -1.65 20.70
C LYS A 291 26.80 -0.46 21.60
N ASN A 292 26.82 0.74 21.04
CA ASN A 292 27.17 1.96 21.76
C ASN A 292 25.98 2.59 22.52
N LYS A 293 24.78 1.99 22.45
CA LYS A 293 23.55 2.50 23.06
C LYS A 293 23.24 3.95 22.69
N ILE A 294 23.53 4.33 21.45
CA ILE A 294 23.21 5.67 20.94
C ILE A 294 21.71 5.71 20.65
N THR A 295 21.01 6.72 21.17
CA THR A 295 19.54 6.88 21.04
C THR A 295 18.75 5.60 21.38
N PRO A 296 18.88 5.06 22.61
CA PRO A 296 18.42 3.72 22.95
C PRO A 296 16.92 3.52 22.73
N GLN A 297 16.11 4.53 23.03
CA GLN A 297 14.66 4.48 22.84
C GLN A 297 14.25 4.35 21.36
N THR A 298 14.93 5.05 20.45
CA THR A 298 14.69 4.93 18.99
C THR A 298 15.09 3.53 18.51
N CYS A 299 16.24 3.04 18.97
CA CYS A 299 16.74 1.72 18.64
C CYS A 299 15.81 0.59 19.15
N GLU A 300 15.28 0.70 20.37
CA GLU A 300 14.31 -0.25 20.93
C GLU A 300 13.03 -0.34 20.11
N LEU A 301 12.57 0.78 19.54
CA LEU A 301 11.38 0.81 18.68
C LEU A 301 11.64 0.27 17.27
N LEU A 302 12.85 0.48 16.74
CA LEU A 302 13.24 0.02 15.41
C LEU A 302 13.71 -1.44 15.37
N LYS A 303 14.30 -1.94 16.45
CA LYS A 303 14.90 -3.28 16.48
C LYS A 303 13.92 -4.41 16.12
N PRO A 304 12.69 -4.47 16.67
CA PRO A 304 11.72 -5.49 16.27
C PRO A 304 11.32 -5.42 14.78
N LEU A 305 11.43 -4.24 14.15
CA LEU A 305 11.13 -4.04 12.73
C LEU A 305 12.27 -4.55 11.85
N VAL A 306 13.51 -4.26 12.25
CA VAL A 306 14.73 -4.74 11.57
C VAL A 306 14.85 -6.26 11.67
N GLU A 307 14.55 -6.81 12.85
CA GLU A 307 14.55 -8.26 13.13
C GLU A 307 13.30 -8.98 12.57
N LYS A 308 12.38 -8.25 11.91
CA LYS A 308 11.14 -8.79 11.31
C LYS A 308 10.21 -9.48 12.32
N GLU A 309 10.30 -9.10 13.59
CA GLU A 309 9.33 -9.49 14.63
C GLU A 309 8.03 -8.68 14.51
N LYS A 310 8.13 -7.44 14.02
CA LYS A 310 7.01 -6.54 13.74
C LYS A 310 7.10 -6.01 12.30
N GLU A 311 5.95 -5.70 11.73
CA GLU A 311 5.88 -5.05 10.41
C GLU A 311 6.02 -3.52 10.50
N GLN A 312 5.50 -2.92 11.57
CA GLN A 312 5.38 -1.48 11.71
C GLN A 312 5.28 -1.05 13.18
N ILE A 313 5.36 0.26 13.42
CA ILE A 313 4.99 0.85 14.71
C ILE A 313 3.46 0.89 14.80
N ASP A 314 2.91 0.27 15.85
CA ASP A 314 1.48 -0.06 15.95
C ASP A 314 0.61 1.01 16.63
N CYS A 315 1.21 1.99 17.29
CA CYS A 315 0.47 3.06 17.98
C CYS A 315 1.12 4.44 17.84
N LEU A 316 0.29 5.48 17.93
CA LEU A 316 0.72 6.87 17.73
C LEU A 316 1.65 7.34 18.86
N GLU A 317 1.46 6.82 20.07
CA GLU A 317 2.31 7.11 21.23
C GLU A 317 3.76 6.68 20.99
N ASP A 318 3.96 5.44 20.55
CA ASP A 318 5.29 4.92 20.26
C ASP A 318 5.89 5.61 19.03
N TYR A 319 5.05 6.00 18.07
CA TYR A 319 5.49 6.79 16.93
C TYR A 319 6.02 8.18 17.35
N LEU A 320 5.34 8.87 18.26
CA LEU A 320 5.81 10.15 18.80
C LEU A 320 7.10 9.98 19.61
N LYS A 321 7.25 8.89 20.37
CA LYS A 321 8.51 8.56 21.07
C LYS A 321 9.65 8.32 20.08
N PHE A 322 9.41 7.59 19.00
CA PHE A 322 10.38 7.40 17.92
C PHE A 322 10.85 8.75 17.36
N MET A 323 9.90 9.63 17.01
CA MET A 323 10.21 10.94 16.41
C MET A 323 11.02 11.87 17.33
N GLN A 324 10.90 11.74 18.66
CA GLN A 324 11.71 12.53 19.60
C GLN A 324 13.21 12.26 19.49
N GLY A 325 13.62 11.03 19.17
CA GLY A 325 15.02 10.64 19.03
C GLY A 325 15.50 10.45 17.58
N ALA A 326 14.59 10.45 16.61
CA ALA A 326 14.87 10.09 15.22
C ALA A 326 15.94 10.98 14.56
N LYS A 327 15.93 12.30 14.81
CA LYS A 327 16.94 13.21 14.22
C LYS A 327 18.35 12.89 14.69
N SER A 328 18.54 12.76 16.01
CA SER A 328 19.83 12.41 16.60
C SER A 328 20.29 11.02 16.15
N PHE A 329 19.36 10.09 15.96
CA PHE A 329 19.63 8.76 15.44
C PHE A 329 20.17 8.82 14.00
N PHE A 330 19.44 9.44 13.06
CA PHE A 330 19.87 9.55 11.66
C PHE A 330 21.18 10.33 11.51
N TYR A 331 21.36 11.41 12.28
CA TYR A 331 22.63 12.15 12.32
C TYR A 331 23.80 11.27 12.75
N SER A 332 23.58 10.40 13.75
CA SER A 332 24.61 9.49 14.27
C SER A 332 24.99 8.42 13.24
N ILE A 333 24.02 7.88 12.50
CA ILE A 333 24.26 6.99 11.35
C ILE A 333 25.06 7.73 10.27
N LYS A 334 24.62 8.93 9.89
CA LYS A 334 25.27 9.72 8.83
C LYS A 334 26.74 10.00 9.12
N ASN A 335 27.08 10.27 10.39
CA ASN A 335 28.46 10.49 10.82
C ASN A 335 29.41 9.31 10.56
N HIS A 336 28.89 8.08 10.48
CA HIS A 336 29.69 6.90 10.10
C HIS A 336 30.11 6.93 8.62
N PHE A 337 29.39 7.65 7.77
CA PHE A 337 29.62 7.71 6.33
C PHE A 337 30.36 8.97 5.87
N SER A 338 30.24 10.08 6.60
CA SER A 338 30.81 11.40 6.25
C SER A 338 32.35 11.49 6.26
N LYS A 339 33.06 10.35 6.31
CA LYS A 339 34.53 10.26 6.11
C LYS A 339 34.93 9.22 5.06
N LYS A 340 33.97 8.50 4.45
CA LYS A 340 34.20 7.39 3.52
C LYS A 340 33.88 7.78 2.06
N PHE A 341 34.15 9.00 1.61
CA PHE A 341 33.69 9.59 0.33
C PHE A 341 34.08 8.88 -0.99
N HIS A 342 34.78 7.74 -0.95
CA HIS A 342 35.36 7.11 -2.14
C HIS A 342 34.45 6.08 -2.83
N LYS A 343 33.26 5.78 -2.31
CA LYS A 343 32.28 4.89 -2.96
C LYS A 343 30.96 5.61 -3.22
N GLU A 344 30.44 5.43 -4.44
CA GLU A 344 29.13 5.95 -4.89
C GLU A 344 27.98 5.57 -3.93
N GLU A 345 28.04 4.36 -3.38
CA GLU A 345 27.13 3.85 -2.34
C GLU A 345 27.00 4.80 -1.15
N PHE A 346 28.10 5.37 -0.66
CA PHE A 346 28.07 6.23 0.53
C PHE A 346 27.45 7.59 0.25
N LEU A 347 27.59 8.12 -0.97
CA LEU A 347 26.90 9.36 -1.38
C LEU A 347 25.38 9.15 -1.42
N ILE A 348 24.94 7.97 -1.87
CA ILE A 348 23.52 7.58 -1.89
C ILE A 348 22.98 7.53 -0.46
N LEU A 349 23.69 6.85 0.45
CA LEU A 349 23.29 6.71 1.85
C LEU A 349 23.29 8.05 2.60
N GLU A 350 24.30 8.89 2.36
CA GLU A 350 24.37 10.23 2.95
C GLU A 350 23.19 11.11 2.48
N SER A 351 22.88 11.10 1.18
CA SER A 351 21.73 11.82 0.63
C SER A 351 20.41 11.32 1.21
N PHE A 352 20.27 9.99 1.39
CA PHE A 352 19.10 9.39 2.01
C PHE A 352 18.94 9.85 3.47
N LEU A 353 20.00 9.77 4.28
CA LEU A 353 19.99 10.14 5.69
C LEU A 353 19.71 11.64 5.87
N ALA A 354 20.30 12.48 5.02
CA ALA A 354 20.01 13.91 5.00
C ALA A 354 18.52 14.19 4.69
N LYS A 355 17.92 13.44 3.76
CA LYS A 355 16.47 13.53 3.49
C LYS A 355 15.65 13.11 4.71
N GLN A 356 16.00 12.00 5.36
CA GLN A 356 15.31 11.52 6.57
C GLN A 356 15.40 12.53 7.72
N GLU A 357 16.58 13.12 7.96
CA GLU A 357 16.73 14.22 8.94
C GLU A 357 15.82 15.40 8.61
N SER A 358 15.75 15.82 7.34
CA SER A 358 14.87 16.90 6.89
C SER A 358 13.39 16.57 7.07
N LEU A 359 12.98 15.31 6.86
CA LEU A 359 11.61 14.86 7.11
C LEU A 359 11.26 14.94 8.59
N VAL A 360 12.18 14.54 9.49
CA VAL A 360 11.98 14.67 10.95
C VAL A 360 11.84 16.13 11.36
N ASP A 361 12.65 17.03 10.79
CA ASP A 361 12.50 18.48 11.05
C ASP A 361 11.14 19.00 10.58
N SER A 362 10.72 18.61 9.37
CA SER A 362 9.42 19.02 8.83
C SER A 362 8.25 18.50 9.66
N PHE A 363 8.34 17.27 10.19
CA PHE A 363 7.34 16.69 11.09
C PHE A 363 7.04 17.59 12.30
N HIS A 364 8.08 18.22 12.86
CA HIS A 364 7.95 19.18 13.96
C HIS A 364 7.49 20.56 13.48
N CYS A 365 8.02 21.07 12.37
CA CYS A 365 7.73 22.42 11.87
C CYS A 365 6.32 22.55 11.26
N LYS A 366 5.82 21.53 10.55
CA LYS A 366 4.51 21.54 9.87
C LYS A 366 3.33 21.16 10.76
N LYS A 367 3.48 21.20 12.07
CA LYS A 367 2.44 20.85 13.07
C LYS A 367 1.89 19.42 12.96
N ILE A 368 2.56 18.51 12.22
CA ILE A 368 2.13 17.09 12.11
C ILE A 368 2.07 16.46 13.50
N LYS A 369 3.11 16.70 14.33
CA LYS A 369 3.13 16.31 15.74
C LYS A 369 1.87 16.77 16.50
N ASN A 370 1.55 18.06 16.42
CA ASN A 370 0.41 18.64 17.16
C ASN A 370 -0.92 18.03 16.70
N THR A 371 -1.07 17.78 15.39
CA THR A 371 -2.27 17.14 14.84
C THR A 371 -2.39 15.68 15.31
N ILE A 372 -1.28 14.94 15.40
CA ILE A 372 -1.27 13.58 15.97
C ILE A 372 -1.67 13.62 17.46
N GLU A 373 -1.14 14.55 18.24
CA GLU A 373 -1.51 14.72 19.65
C GLU A 373 -3.03 15.02 19.80
N LEU A 374 -3.60 15.87 18.94
CA LEU A 374 -5.05 16.11 18.91
C LEU A 374 -5.87 14.86 18.57
N ILE A 375 -5.39 14.03 17.63
CA ILE A 375 -6.03 12.76 17.27
C ILE A 375 -5.94 11.77 18.44
N MET A 376 -4.83 11.73 19.18
CA MET A 376 -4.69 10.92 20.38
C MET A 376 -5.65 11.37 21.49
N HIS A 377 -5.83 12.68 21.69
CA HIS A 377 -6.85 13.20 22.59
C HIS A 377 -8.27 12.77 22.18
N LEU A 378 -8.57 12.80 20.88
CA LEU A 378 -9.83 12.29 20.36
C LEU A 378 -9.97 10.78 20.59
N ASP A 379 -8.92 9.98 20.43
CA ASP A 379 -8.93 8.53 20.69
C ASP A 379 -9.24 8.22 22.16
N LEU A 380 -8.65 8.97 23.09
CA LEU A 380 -8.98 8.87 24.52
C LEU A 380 -10.44 9.24 24.78
N TRP A 381 -10.95 10.30 24.14
CA TRP A 381 -12.35 10.71 24.26
C TRP A 381 -13.29 9.63 23.72
N VAL A 382 -13.03 9.06 22.53
CA VAL A 382 -13.83 7.96 21.96
C VAL A 382 -13.83 6.74 22.88
N LYS A 383 -12.66 6.30 23.35
CA LYS A 383 -12.52 5.16 24.27
C LYS A 383 -13.28 5.36 25.59
N ASN A 384 -13.29 6.58 26.12
CA ASN A 384 -14.03 6.88 27.35
C ASN A 384 -15.54 6.83 27.12
N ASN A 385 -16.02 7.36 25.99
CA ASN A 385 -17.44 7.30 25.63
C ASN A 385 -17.88 5.88 25.28
N ASP A 386 -17.05 5.07 24.62
CA ASP A 386 -17.33 3.65 24.35
C ASP A 386 -17.65 2.87 25.64
N LYS A 387 -16.90 3.11 26.71
CA LYS A 387 -17.10 2.43 28.01
C LYS A 387 -18.41 2.82 28.69
N GLN A 388 -18.89 4.04 28.44
CA GLN A 388 -20.06 4.61 29.11
C GLN A 388 -21.29 4.63 28.20
N ILE A 389 -21.18 4.23 26.93
CA ILE A 389 -22.23 4.44 25.92
C ILE A 389 -23.57 3.83 26.31
N TYR A 390 -23.56 2.68 27.00
CA TYR A 390 -24.77 1.97 27.46
C TYR A 390 -25.41 2.59 28.70
N GLN A 391 -24.74 3.54 29.34
CA GLN A 391 -25.24 4.28 30.51
C GLN A 391 -25.83 5.64 30.13
N LEU A 392 -25.58 6.11 28.90
CA LEU A 392 -26.03 7.40 28.40
C LEU A 392 -27.48 7.33 27.92
N SER A 393 -28.21 8.43 28.08
CA SER A 393 -29.54 8.60 27.50
C SER A 393 -29.47 8.71 25.98
N ALA A 394 -30.58 8.42 25.28
CA ALA A 394 -30.65 8.52 23.82
C ALA A 394 -30.28 9.93 23.29
N GLY A 395 -30.63 10.99 24.03
CA GLY A 395 -30.28 12.36 23.68
C GLY A 395 -28.77 12.62 23.77
N GLU A 396 -28.11 12.10 24.80
CA GLU A 396 -26.67 12.19 24.98
C GLU A 396 -25.92 11.40 23.90
N ILE A 397 -26.34 10.17 23.60
CA ILE A 397 -25.76 9.35 22.54
C ILE A 397 -25.82 10.07 21.19
N ASN A 398 -26.98 10.68 20.87
CA ASN A 398 -27.14 11.45 19.64
C ASN A 398 -26.20 12.66 19.59
N ARG A 399 -26.00 13.36 20.72
CA ARG A 399 -25.10 14.51 20.82
C ARG A 399 -23.63 14.11 20.61
N VAL A 400 -23.19 13.05 21.29
CA VAL A 400 -21.81 12.55 21.19
C VAL A 400 -21.55 11.98 19.79
N SER A 401 -22.49 11.21 19.22
CA SER A 401 -22.41 10.69 17.86
C SER A 401 -22.34 11.80 16.81
N SER A 402 -23.17 12.84 16.94
CA SER A 402 -23.13 13.98 16.01
C SER A 402 -21.80 14.73 16.08
N ARG A 403 -21.21 14.84 17.27
CA ARG A 403 -19.90 15.47 17.44
C ARG A 403 -18.78 14.66 16.79
N LEU A 404 -18.78 13.33 16.96
CA LEU A 404 -17.79 12.45 16.32
C LEU A 404 -17.94 12.47 14.79
N SER A 405 -19.17 12.40 14.29
CA SER A 405 -19.47 12.51 12.85
C SER A 405 -18.96 13.82 12.25
N HIS A 406 -19.12 14.94 12.96
CA HIS A 406 -18.59 16.24 12.53
C HIS A 406 -17.06 16.26 12.50
N LEU A 407 -16.40 15.71 13.52
CA LEU A 407 -14.94 15.65 13.57
C LEU A 407 -14.37 14.78 12.45
N LEU A 408 -14.95 13.61 12.20
CA LEU A 408 -14.54 12.74 11.08
C LEU A 408 -14.68 13.44 9.72
N THR A 409 -15.76 14.19 9.52
CA THR A 409 -15.98 14.97 8.29
C THR A 409 -14.91 16.06 8.10
N LYS A 410 -14.47 16.71 9.18
CA LYS A 410 -13.35 17.67 9.12
C LYS A 410 -12.01 16.99 8.85
N MET A 411 -11.80 15.81 9.43
CA MET A 411 -10.55 15.06 9.25
C MET A 411 -10.42 14.49 7.83
N ILE A 412 -11.53 14.19 7.16
CA ILE A 412 -11.60 13.68 5.78
C ILE A 412 -12.29 14.74 4.91
N CYS A 413 -11.62 15.87 4.72
CA CYS A 413 -12.08 16.94 3.85
C CYS A 413 -11.03 17.35 2.82
N THR A 414 -11.42 18.22 1.90
CA THR A 414 -10.55 18.82 0.88
C THR A 414 -9.60 19.87 1.43
N TYR A 415 -9.81 20.40 2.64
CA TYR A 415 -8.97 21.47 3.18
C TYR A 415 -7.63 20.93 3.71
N PRO A 416 -6.47 21.29 3.10
CA PRO A 416 -5.17 20.75 3.50
C PRO A 416 -4.76 21.07 4.94
N GLN A 417 -5.34 22.12 5.52
CA GLN A 417 -5.05 22.53 6.90
C GLN A 417 -5.76 21.65 7.95
N GLU A 418 -6.89 21.03 7.59
CA GLU A 418 -7.69 20.20 8.50
C GLU A 418 -7.43 18.69 8.30
N ASN A 419 -6.95 18.30 7.12
CA ASN A 419 -6.67 16.91 6.76
C ASN A 419 -5.16 16.63 6.77
N ILE A 420 -4.71 15.85 7.76
CA ILE A 420 -3.29 15.51 7.99
C ILE A 420 -2.64 14.78 6.81
N PHE A 421 -3.40 14.03 6.00
CA PHE A 421 -2.85 13.28 4.89
C PHE A 421 -2.27 14.20 3.82
N TYR A 422 -2.82 15.40 3.62
CA TYR A 422 -2.21 16.38 2.73
C TYR A 422 -0.81 16.78 3.20
N LEU A 423 -0.64 17.03 4.50
CA LEU A 423 0.68 17.36 5.07
C LEU A 423 1.67 16.22 4.88
N LEU A 424 1.23 14.97 5.10
CA LEU A 424 2.06 13.78 4.92
C LEU A 424 2.45 13.56 3.45
N LEU A 425 1.50 13.73 2.53
CA LEU A 425 1.75 13.56 1.11
C LEU A 425 2.67 14.67 0.55
N GLU A 426 2.61 15.89 1.09
CA GLU A 426 3.58 16.93 0.75
C GLU A 426 5.01 16.52 1.15
N GLU A 427 5.18 15.89 2.32
CA GLU A 427 6.48 15.35 2.75
C GLU A 427 6.95 14.22 1.86
N LYS A 428 6.04 13.30 1.50
CA LYS A 428 6.33 12.15 0.66
C LYS A 428 6.76 12.55 -0.75
N THR A 429 6.02 13.48 -1.36
CA THR A 429 6.24 13.90 -2.76
C THR A 429 7.28 15.01 -2.90
N GLY A 430 7.56 15.77 -1.83
CA GLY A 430 8.38 16.97 -1.89
C GLY A 430 7.80 18.04 -2.82
N LYS A 431 6.47 18.04 -3.00
CA LYS A 431 5.71 19.00 -3.79
C LYS A 431 4.53 19.48 -2.95
N ARG A 432 4.16 20.74 -3.11
CA ARG A 432 2.91 21.25 -2.53
C ARG A 432 1.75 20.55 -3.24
N ILE A 433 0.81 20.05 -2.48
CA ILE A 433 -0.38 19.40 -3.04
C ILE A 433 -1.48 20.44 -3.09
N ALA A 434 -1.94 20.75 -4.29
CA ALA A 434 -3.10 21.59 -4.47
C ALA A 434 -4.34 20.76 -4.12
N ALA A 435 -5.12 21.23 -3.15
CA ALA A 435 -6.49 20.80 -3.02
C ALA A 435 -7.34 21.58 -4.03
N ILE A 436 -8.40 20.95 -4.53
CA ILE A 436 -9.41 21.64 -5.33
C ILE A 436 -10.03 22.74 -4.45
N SER A 437 -9.88 23.99 -4.87
CA SER A 437 -10.53 25.10 -4.22
C SER A 437 -11.96 25.28 -4.74
N PHE A 438 -12.79 25.98 -3.98
CA PHE A 438 -14.13 26.36 -4.44
C PHE A 438 -14.07 27.15 -5.77
N GLU A 439 -13.06 27.99 -5.94
CA GLU A 439 -12.85 28.72 -7.19
C GLU A 439 -12.53 27.78 -8.36
N ASP A 440 -11.71 26.76 -8.13
CA ASP A 440 -11.39 25.75 -9.15
C ASP A 440 -12.64 24.95 -9.58
N GLU A 441 -13.51 24.57 -8.63
CA GLU A 441 -14.76 23.88 -8.96
C GLU A 441 -15.69 24.77 -9.79
N VAL A 442 -15.81 26.05 -9.42
CA VAL A 442 -16.64 26.99 -10.18
C VAL A 442 -16.08 27.22 -11.59
N MET A 443 -14.77 27.35 -11.73
CA MET A 443 -14.11 27.49 -13.05
C MET A 443 -14.25 26.22 -13.90
N ALA A 444 -14.28 25.04 -13.29
CA ALA A 444 -14.50 23.78 -14.00
C ALA A 444 -15.91 23.71 -14.63
N LEU A 445 -16.92 24.38 -14.04
CA LEU A 445 -18.27 24.47 -14.63
C LEU A 445 -18.25 25.19 -15.98
N ASP A 446 -17.39 26.19 -16.16
CA ASP A 446 -17.27 26.92 -17.43
C ASP A 446 -16.71 26.02 -18.55
N MET A 447 -15.90 25.01 -18.21
CA MET A 447 -15.40 24.01 -19.17
C MET A 447 -16.44 22.96 -19.53
N LEU A 448 -17.46 22.77 -18.70
CA LEU A 448 -18.59 21.86 -18.96
C LEU A 448 -19.67 22.49 -19.84
N SER A 449 -19.37 23.61 -20.53
CA SER A 449 -20.32 24.31 -21.39
C SER A 449 -21.06 23.29 -22.28
N PHE A 450 -22.37 23.16 -22.05
CA PHE A 450 -23.21 22.32 -22.87
C PHE A 450 -23.07 22.83 -24.29
N SER A 451 -22.39 22.06 -25.14
CA SER A 451 -22.42 22.30 -26.58
C SER A 451 -23.91 22.35 -26.94
N LYS A 452 -24.35 23.50 -27.46
CA LYS A 452 -25.72 23.65 -27.93
C LYS A 452 -25.96 22.49 -28.89
N VAL A 453 -26.83 21.57 -28.49
CA VAL A 453 -27.48 20.64 -29.42
C VAL A 453 -28.10 21.54 -30.48
N SER A 454 -27.50 21.51 -31.68
CA SER A 454 -27.98 22.22 -32.86
C SER A 454 -28.66 21.25 -33.79
#